data_AF-A2C498-F1
#
_entry.id   AF-A2C498-F1
#
_cell.length_a   1.000
_cell.length_b   1.000
_cell.length_c   1.000
_cell.angle_alpha   90.00
_cell.angle_beta   90.00
_cell.angle_gamma   90.00
#
_symmetry.space_group_name_H-M   'P 1'
#
loop_
_entity.id
_entity.type
_entity.pdbx_description
1 polymer ?
#
loop_
_entity_poly.entity_id
_entity_poly.type
_entity_poly.pdbx_seq_one_letter_code
_entity_poly.pdbx_strand_id
1 'polypeptide(L)'
;MTSENLVDNDGVILSPSYRLPIFIILAGLLFLITPFNPWPTIVISSFGFFLLLQSFTLKLKFTKDDLIVMQLGNELRRFPFKNWIAWRIILPKLPGFLYFREEASPHLLPILFEVNSLEEQLRLRVKDLEIQKEVDS
;
A
#
# COMPACT_ATOMS: atom_id res chain seq x y z
N MET A 1 -6.07 -28.54 -23.60
CA MET A 1 -5.61 -28.28 -22.23
C MET A 1 -6.03 -26.87 -21.89
N THR A 2 -7.05 -26.78 -21.06
CA THR A 2 -7.79 -25.59 -20.63
C THR A 2 -6.94 -24.74 -19.69
N SER A 3 -6.29 -23.71 -20.21
CA SER A 3 -5.88 -22.57 -19.39
C SER A 3 -7.08 -21.63 -19.30
N GLU A 4 -8.02 -22.01 -18.43
CA GLU A 4 -9.05 -21.12 -17.91
C GLU A 4 -8.34 -19.95 -17.21
N ASN A 5 -8.00 -18.92 -17.99
CA ASN A 5 -7.83 -17.58 -17.48
C ASN A 5 -9.21 -17.11 -17.03
N LEU A 6 -9.61 -17.57 -15.84
CA LEU A 6 -10.66 -16.95 -15.06
C LEU A 6 -10.13 -15.57 -14.71
N VAL A 7 -10.32 -14.64 -15.64
CA VAL A 7 -10.38 -13.22 -15.33
C VAL A 7 -11.53 -13.09 -14.35
N ASP A 8 -11.19 -13.25 -13.07
CA ASP A 8 -11.97 -12.88 -11.91
C ASP A 8 -12.32 -11.40 -12.09
N ASN A 9 -13.50 -11.20 -12.68
CA ASN A 9 -14.04 -9.96 -13.25
C ASN A 9 -14.69 -9.07 -12.18
N ASP A 10 -14.73 -9.51 -10.92
CA ASP A 10 -15.40 -8.81 -9.81
C ASP A 10 -14.42 -8.22 -8.80
N GLY A 11 -13.13 -8.09 -9.18
CA GLY A 11 -12.10 -7.54 -8.31
C GLY A 11 -11.83 -6.06 -8.54
N VAL A 12 -11.78 -5.26 -7.47
CA VAL A 12 -11.47 -3.83 -7.53
C VAL A 12 -9.95 -3.64 -7.42
N ILE A 13 -9.34 -3.03 -8.44
CA ILE A 13 -7.91 -2.66 -8.41
C ILE A 13 -7.79 -1.24 -7.88
N LEU A 14 -7.01 -1.07 -6.81
CA LEU A 14 -6.75 0.26 -6.27
C LEU A 14 -5.78 1.04 -7.13
N SER A 15 -6.06 2.34 -7.27
CA SER A 15 -5.17 3.24 -7.97
C SER A 15 -3.93 3.54 -7.11
N PRO A 16 -2.74 3.58 -7.73
CA PRO A 16 -1.52 3.99 -7.04
C PRO A 16 -1.60 5.46 -6.61
N SER A 17 -0.94 5.78 -5.50
CA SER A 17 -0.84 7.14 -4.95
C SER A 17 0.57 7.66 -5.13
N TYR A 18 0.71 8.70 -5.95
CA TYR A 18 2.00 9.33 -6.25
C TYR A 18 2.36 10.47 -5.30
N ARG A 19 1.48 10.80 -4.34
CA ARG A 19 1.60 11.99 -3.49
C ARG A 19 2.88 11.99 -2.65
N LEU A 20 3.20 10.87 -2.02
CA LEU A 20 4.41 10.75 -1.19
C LEU A 20 5.70 10.71 -2.00
N PRO A 21 5.83 9.89 -3.06
CA PRO A 21 7.01 9.94 -3.91
C PRO A 21 7.29 11.36 -4.42
N ILE A 22 6.27 12.06 -4.91
CA ILE A 22 6.40 13.45 -5.38
C ILE A 22 6.83 14.39 -4.26
N PHE A 23 6.22 14.30 -3.08
CA PHE A 23 6.58 15.12 -1.92
C PHE A 23 8.04 14.90 -1.49
N ILE A 24 8.51 13.65 -1.44
CA ILE A 24 9.88 13.31 -1.09
C ILE A 24 10.86 13.85 -2.14
N ILE A 25 10.56 13.72 -3.43
CA ILE A 25 11.40 14.27 -4.50
C ILE A 25 11.49 15.79 -4.38
N LEU A 26 10.38 16.49 -4.18
CA LEU A 26 10.37 17.95 -4.01
C LEU A 26 11.15 18.38 -2.76
N ALA A 27 11.02 17.66 -1.65
CA ALA A 27 11.82 17.90 -0.46
C ALA A 27 13.32 17.70 -0.73
N GLY A 28 13.69 16.64 -1.44
CA GLY A 28 15.08 16.38 -1.87
C GLY A 28 15.66 17.48 -2.73
N LEU A 29 14.86 18.03 -3.66
CA LEU A 29 15.25 19.17 -4.49
C LEU A 29 15.43 20.46 -3.69
N LEU A 30 14.61 20.70 -2.66
CA LEU A 30 14.75 21.88 -1.79
C LEU A 30 16.10 21.88 -1.05
N PHE A 31 16.64 20.70 -0.75
CA PHE A 31 17.98 20.57 -0.15
C PHE A 31 19.11 21.06 -1.07
N LEU A 32 18.91 21.25 -2.39
CA LEU A 32 19.92 21.80 -3.31
C LEU A 32 20.39 23.21 -2.93
N ILE A 33 19.60 23.96 -2.16
CA ILE A 33 19.93 25.31 -1.71
C ILE A 33 20.68 25.29 -0.37
N THR A 34 20.77 24.12 0.27
CA THR A 34 21.33 23.95 1.62
C THR A 34 22.83 23.65 1.55
N PRO A 35 23.66 24.09 2.53
CA PRO A 35 25.11 23.83 2.51
C PRO A 35 25.53 22.35 2.57
N PHE A 36 24.62 21.43 2.92
CA PHE A 36 24.91 19.99 3.06
C PHE A 36 24.94 19.22 1.73
N ASN A 37 24.85 19.90 0.58
CA ASN A 37 24.91 19.25 -0.73
C ASN A 37 26.23 18.51 -1.00
N PRO A 38 26.21 17.47 -1.86
CA PRO A 38 25.05 16.94 -2.60
C PRO A 38 24.37 15.74 -1.92
N TRP A 39 24.94 15.21 -0.84
CA TRP A 39 24.56 13.89 -0.30
C TRP A 39 23.08 13.79 0.12
N PRO A 40 22.51 14.72 0.90
CA PRO A 40 21.10 14.65 1.30
C PRO A 40 20.17 14.70 0.08
N THR A 41 20.45 15.58 -0.88
CA THR A 41 19.65 15.68 -2.11
C THR A 41 19.69 14.38 -2.90
N ILE A 42 20.86 13.77 -3.09
CA ILE A 42 21.01 12.52 -3.84
C ILE A 42 20.22 11.41 -3.14
N VAL A 43 20.42 11.22 -1.83
CA VAL A 43 19.78 10.13 -1.08
C VAL A 43 18.26 10.30 -1.05
N ILE A 44 17.77 11.50 -0.71
CA ILE A 44 16.33 11.76 -0.58
C ILE A 44 15.64 11.68 -1.94
N SER A 45 16.20 12.31 -2.97
CA SER A 45 15.62 12.27 -4.32
C SER A 45 15.64 10.86 -4.91
N SER A 46 16.73 10.11 -4.71
CA SER A 46 16.83 8.71 -5.15
C SER A 46 15.80 7.83 -4.46
N PHE A 47 15.62 7.99 -3.14
CA PHE A 47 14.59 7.27 -2.39
C PHE A 47 13.17 7.63 -2.87
N GLY A 48 12.89 8.92 -3.10
CA GLY A 48 11.61 9.36 -3.67
C GLY A 48 11.34 8.76 -5.05
N PHE A 49 12.35 8.72 -5.92
CA PHE A 49 12.26 8.06 -7.23
C PHE A 49 12.05 6.55 -7.11
N PHE A 50 12.75 5.89 -6.19
CA PHE A 50 12.53 4.48 -5.89
C PHE A 50 11.08 4.21 -5.47
N LEU A 51 10.52 5.02 -4.57
CA LEU A 51 9.12 4.90 -4.17
C LEU A 51 8.16 5.16 -5.33
N LEU A 52 8.48 6.10 -6.22
CA LEU A 52 7.69 6.37 -7.41
C LEU A 52 7.66 5.12 -8.31
N LEU A 53 8.82 4.54 -8.61
CA LEU A 53 8.93 3.32 -9.41
C LEU A 53 8.18 2.14 -8.76
N GLN A 54 8.29 1.98 -7.44
CA GLN A 54 7.56 0.96 -6.68
C GLN A 54 6.05 1.17 -6.78
N SER A 55 5.56 2.42 -6.71
CA SER A 55 4.13 2.73 -6.83
C SER A 55 3.55 2.41 -8.22
N PHE A 56 4.35 2.49 -9.28
CA PHE A 56 3.93 2.04 -10.63
C PHE A 56 3.92 0.53 -10.78
N THR A 57 4.84 -0.14 -10.09
CA THR A 57 5.09 -1.56 -10.23
C THR A 57 4.08 -2.37 -9.41
N LEU A 58 3.77 -1.93 -8.20
CA LEU A 58 2.89 -2.62 -7.26
C LEU A 58 1.43 -2.17 -7.45
N LYS A 59 0.50 -3.12 -7.40
CA LYS A 59 -0.94 -2.88 -7.41
C LYS A 59 -1.62 -3.75 -6.37
N LEU A 60 -2.66 -3.24 -5.72
CA LEU A 60 -3.53 -4.04 -4.86
C LEU A 60 -4.84 -4.33 -5.58
N LYS A 61 -5.21 -5.60 -5.64
CA LYS A 61 -6.50 -6.08 -6.15
C LYS A 61 -7.28 -6.68 -4.99
N PHE A 62 -8.48 -6.15 -4.74
CA PHE A 62 -9.44 -6.71 -3.79
C PHE A 62 -10.41 -7.60 -4.53
N THR A 63 -10.48 -8.88 -4.16
CA THR A 63 -11.53 -9.80 -4.63
C THR A 63 -12.60 -9.93 -3.56
N LYS A 64 -13.58 -10.82 -3.74
CA LYS A 64 -14.60 -11.08 -2.71
C LYS A 64 -14.00 -11.57 -1.40
N ASP A 65 -13.03 -12.50 -1.50
CA ASP A 65 -12.51 -13.25 -0.35
C ASP A 65 -11.02 -13.03 -0.09
N ASP A 66 -10.29 -12.34 -0.98
CA ASP A 66 -8.85 -12.13 -0.87
C ASP A 66 -8.39 -10.68 -1.15
N LEU A 67 -7.29 -10.30 -0.51
CA LEU A 67 -6.43 -9.19 -0.92
C LEU A 67 -5.23 -9.74 -1.70
N ILE A 68 -5.11 -9.33 -2.96
CA ILE A 68 -4.03 -9.77 -3.85
C ILE A 68 -3.06 -8.60 -4.08
N VAL A 69 -1.78 -8.85 -3.83
CA VAL A 69 -0.69 -7.96 -4.23
C VAL A 69 -0.21 -8.40 -5.60
N MET A 70 -0.27 -7.48 -6.56
CA MET A 70 0.21 -7.67 -7.92
C MET A 70 1.47 -6.83 -8.14
N GLN A 71 2.39 -7.34 -8.96
CA GLN A 71 3.59 -6.64 -9.39
C GLN A 71 3.74 -6.78 -10.91
N LEU A 72 3.78 -5.66 -11.64
CA LEU A 72 3.87 -5.63 -13.12
C LEU A 72 2.80 -6.50 -13.82
N GLY A 73 1.62 -6.61 -13.23
CA GLY A 73 0.52 -7.43 -13.76
C GLY A 73 0.52 -8.90 -13.34
N ASN A 74 1.57 -9.37 -12.65
CA ASN A 74 1.63 -10.73 -12.10
C ASN A 74 1.19 -10.75 -10.64
N GLU A 75 0.54 -11.82 -10.20
CA GLU A 75 0.22 -12.05 -8.79
C GLU A 75 1.50 -12.33 -8.00
N LEU A 76 1.86 -11.44 -7.08
CA LEU A 76 3.01 -11.61 -6.21
C LEU A 76 2.64 -12.44 -4.98
N ARG A 77 1.50 -12.12 -4.36
CA ARG A 77 1.00 -12.80 -3.16
C ARG A 77 -0.49 -12.55 -2.98
N ARG A 78 -1.18 -13.53 -2.41
CA ARG A 78 -2.59 -13.47 -2.02
C ARG A 78 -2.73 -13.62 -0.52
N PHE A 79 -3.64 -12.84 0.04
CA PHE A 79 -3.96 -12.78 1.46
C PHE A 79 -5.47 -13.01 1.66
N PRO A 80 -5.88 -14.25 1.96
CA PRO A 80 -7.30 -14.58 2.15
C PRO A 80 -7.87 -13.96 3.43
N PHE A 81 -9.00 -13.25 3.32
CA PHE A 81 -9.64 -12.59 4.46
C PHE A 81 -10.06 -13.56 5.57
N LYS A 82 -10.36 -14.82 5.22
CA LYS A 82 -10.67 -15.87 6.19
C LYS A 82 -9.54 -16.13 7.21
N ASN A 83 -8.30 -15.82 6.85
CA ASN A 83 -7.14 -16.04 7.71
C ASN A 83 -6.81 -14.79 8.55
N TRP A 84 -7.51 -13.67 8.32
CA TRP A 84 -7.24 -12.41 8.99
C TRP A 84 -7.86 -12.42 10.38
N ILE A 85 -7.09 -11.96 11.35
CA ILE A 85 -7.52 -11.78 12.74
C ILE A 85 -7.83 -10.30 12.98
N ALA A 86 -6.99 -9.42 12.45
CA ALA A 86 -7.09 -8.00 12.71
C ALA A 86 -6.41 -7.17 11.62
N TRP A 87 -6.88 -5.95 11.37
CA TRP A 87 -6.21 -5.00 10.50
C TRP A 87 -6.29 -3.56 11.03
N ARG A 88 -5.33 -2.72 10.63
CA ARG A 88 -5.26 -1.30 10.97
C ARG A 88 -4.47 -0.51 9.94
N ILE A 89 -4.92 0.69 9.63
CA ILE A 89 -4.14 1.68 8.87
C ILE A 89 -3.32 2.52 9.86
N ILE A 90 -1.99 2.43 9.74
CA ILE A 90 -1.04 3.22 10.53
C ILE A 90 -0.69 4.47 9.72
N LEU A 91 -0.72 5.65 10.37
CA LEU A 91 -0.41 6.95 9.76
C LEU A 91 -1.31 7.34 8.57
N PRO A 92 -2.64 7.42 8.70
CA PRO A 92 -3.55 7.69 7.56
C PRO A 92 -3.37 9.06 6.87
N LYS A 93 -2.74 10.04 7.54
CA LYS A 93 -2.45 11.37 6.95
C LYS A 93 -1.31 11.34 5.93
N LEU A 94 -0.47 10.30 6.00
CA LEU A 94 0.54 9.99 5.01
C LEU A 94 0.08 8.69 4.31
N PRO A 95 0.57 8.35 3.12
CA PRO A 95 0.49 6.97 2.66
C PRO A 95 1.32 6.11 3.61
N GLY A 96 0.64 5.61 4.63
CA GLY A 96 1.24 4.95 5.77
C GLY A 96 1.43 3.45 5.53
N PHE A 97 1.12 2.65 6.55
CA PHE A 97 1.25 1.20 6.47
C PHE A 97 -0.08 0.53 6.76
N LEU A 98 -0.47 -0.41 5.92
CA LEU A 98 -1.56 -1.34 6.20
C LEU A 98 -0.95 -2.47 7.03
N TYR A 99 -1.28 -2.47 8.30
CA TYR A 99 -1.00 -3.58 9.18
C TYR A 99 -2.17 -4.54 9.14
N PHE A 100 -1.91 -5.82 8.90
CA PHE A 100 -2.88 -6.87 9.12
C PHE A 100 -2.20 -8.09 9.70
N ARG A 101 -2.92 -8.79 10.56
CA ARG A 101 -2.44 -9.99 11.23
C ARG A 101 -3.22 -11.18 10.71
N GLU A 102 -2.49 -12.14 10.15
CA GLU A 102 -3.03 -13.46 9.85
C GLU A 102 -2.72 -14.42 11.00
N GLU A 103 -3.43 -15.56 11.05
CA GLU A 103 -3.17 -16.62 12.05
C GLU A 103 -1.70 -17.04 12.11
N ALA A 104 -1.05 -17.15 10.95
CA ALA A 104 0.34 -17.61 10.84
C ALA A 104 1.38 -16.49 10.99
N SER A 105 1.07 -15.24 10.60
CA SER A 105 2.06 -14.15 10.62
C SER A 105 1.44 -12.75 10.58
N PRO A 106 2.02 -11.77 11.30
CA PRO A 106 1.75 -10.36 11.05
C PRO A 106 2.37 -9.91 9.72
N HIS A 107 1.67 -9.01 9.02
CA HIS A 107 2.11 -8.41 7.76
C HIS A 107 1.97 -6.89 7.83
N LEU A 108 2.95 -6.21 7.21
CA LEU A 108 2.97 -4.76 7.03
C LEU A 108 3.13 -4.48 5.55
N LEU A 109 2.12 -3.88 4.93
CA LEU A 109 2.17 -3.44 3.54
C LEU A 109 2.32 -1.92 3.49
N PRO A 110 3.32 -1.39 2.78
CA PRO A 110 3.39 0.05 2.52
C PRO A 110 2.19 0.46 1.66
N ILE A 111 1.45 1.47 2.10
CA ILE A 111 0.29 1.97 1.37
C ILE A 111 0.80 2.94 0.31
N LEU A 112 1.24 2.43 -0.84
CA LEU A 112 1.54 3.25 -2.01
C LEU A 112 0.28 3.56 -2.84
N PHE A 113 -0.90 3.48 -2.23
CA PHE A 113 -2.21 3.49 -2.89
C PHE A 113 -3.12 4.56 -2.28
N GLU A 114 -4.26 4.81 -2.93
CA GLU A 114 -5.27 5.73 -2.41
C GLU A 114 -5.85 5.18 -1.08
N VAL A 115 -5.67 5.94 0.01
CA VAL A 115 -5.99 5.48 1.38
C VAL A 115 -7.49 5.37 1.61
N ASN A 116 -8.29 6.28 1.06
CA ASN A 116 -9.73 6.29 1.23
C ASN A 116 -10.37 5.08 0.54
N SER A 117 -9.97 4.80 -0.71
CA SER A 117 -10.42 3.62 -1.45
C SER A 117 -9.94 2.34 -0.77
N LEU A 118 -8.72 2.31 -0.25
CA LEU A 118 -8.21 1.17 0.51
C LEU A 118 -9.07 0.90 1.76
N GLU A 119 -9.31 1.93 2.56
CA GLU A 119 -10.09 1.84 3.79
C GLU A 119 -11.53 1.43 3.50
N GLU A 120 -12.15 2.01 2.47
CA GLU A 120 -13.50 1.65 2.04
C GLU A 120 -13.59 0.18 1.63
N GLN A 121 -12.67 -0.31 0.81
CA GLN A 121 -12.68 -1.72 0.39
C GLN A 121 -12.42 -2.69 1.54
N LEU A 122 -11.58 -2.31 2.52
CA LEU A 122 -11.34 -3.08 3.75
C LEU A 122 -12.58 -3.10 4.63
N ARG A 123 -13.20 -1.95 4.90
CA ARG A 123 -14.44 -1.86 5.70
C ARG A 123 -15.61 -2.58 5.02
N LEU A 124 -15.68 -2.61 3.69
CA LEU A 124 -16.74 -3.34 2.99
C LEU A 124 -16.64 -4.87 3.16
N ARG A 125 -15.44 -5.41 3.42
CA ARG A 125 -15.19 -6.86 3.42
C ARG A 125 -14.86 -7.44 4.78
N VAL A 126 -14.11 -6.70 5.60
CA VAL A 126 -13.53 -7.18 6.86
C VAL A 126 -13.67 -6.13 7.98
N LYS A 127 -14.76 -5.36 7.99
CA LYS A 127 -15.02 -4.32 9.01
C LYS A 127 -14.84 -4.83 10.44
N ASP A 128 -15.33 -6.03 10.71
CA ASP A 128 -15.38 -6.61 12.06
C ASP A 128 -14.00 -6.92 12.63
N LEU A 129 -12.97 -6.94 11.77
CA LEU A 129 -11.56 -7.18 12.13
C LEU A 129 -10.75 -5.87 12.30
N GLU A 130 -11.39 -4.70 12.18
CA GLU A 130 -10.71 -3.42 12.31
C GLU A 130 -10.28 -3.18 13.76
N ILE A 131 -8.98 -2.98 13.99
CA ILE A 131 -8.47 -2.52 15.28
C ILE A 131 -8.81 -1.04 15.41
N GLN A 132 -9.88 -0.75 16.14
CA GLN A 132 -10.19 0.61 16.53
C GLN A 132 -9.04 1.16 17.38
N LYS A 133 -8.64 2.40 17.11
CA LYS A 133 -7.76 3.11 18.04
C LYS A 133 -8.49 3.17 19.38
N GLU A 134 -7.95 2.53 20.42
CA GLU A 134 -8.28 2.90 21.78
C GLU A 134 -8.08 4.42 21.87
N VAL A 135 -9.19 5.12 22.08
CA VAL A 135 -9.20 6.54 22.43
C VAL A 135 -8.76 6.57 23.88
N ASP A 136 -7.45 6.46 24.11
CA ASP A 136 -6.89 6.82 25.41
C ASP A 136 -7.22 8.30 25.63
N SER A 137 -8.01 8.48 26.67
CA SER A 137 -8.66 9.71 27.12
C SER A 137 -7.68 10.73 27.68
#